data_AF-V2XRQ3-F1
#
_entry.id   AF-V2XRQ3-F1
#
_cell.length_a   1.000
_cell.length_b   1.000
_cell.length_c   1.000
_cell.angle_alpha   90.00
_cell.angle_beta   90.00
_cell.angle_gamma   90.00
#
_symmetry.space_group_name_H-M   'P 1'
#
loop_
_entity.id
_entity.type
_entity.pdbx_description
1 polymer ?
#
loop_
_entity_poly.entity_id
_entity_poly.type
_entity_poly.pdbx_seq_one_letter_code
_entity_poly.pdbx_strand_id
1 'polypeptide(L)'
;MATTKNLCAQISLDLHQKISEAREAAGLTTAQYITELLTEYFKIKENGGNITMTNNNTRTLAFQISEELFQRIKTHLERETQRTGRKLTQREFVLGLIEEALEAAERQEEAAPISNGDEADDSTEQEI
;
A
#
# COMPACT_ATOMS: atom_id res chain seq x y z
N MET A 1 27.79 15.64 -6.99
CA MET A 1 28.10 14.62 -8.02
C MET A 1 27.79 13.27 -7.41
N ALA A 2 26.99 12.42 -8.07
CA ALA A 2 26.72 11.08 -7.55
C ALA A 2 28.04 10.28 -7.53
N THR A 3 28.36 9.66 -6.41
CA THR A 3 29.55 8.83 -6.26
C THR A 3 29.28 7.45 -6.89
N THR A 4 29.88 7.18 -8.05
CA THR A 4 29.72 5.91 -8.77
C THR A 4 30.93 4.99 -8.55
N LYS A 5 30.69 3.68 -8.42
CA LYS A 5 31.74 2.64 -8.40
C LYS A 5 31.48 1.63 -9.52
N ASN A 6 32.55 1.09 -10.10
CA ASN A 6 32.44 0.07 -11.16
C ASN A 6 32.00 -1.28 -10.58
N LEU A 7 31.11 -1.96 -11.32
CA LEU A 7 30.70 -3.34 -11.06
C LEU A 7 31.34 -4.24 -12.13
N CYS A 8 32.26 -5.12 -11.70
CA CYS A 8 32.89 -6.11 -12.56
C CYS A 8 32.57 -7.52 -12.06
N ALA A 9 32.01 -8.37 -12.92
CA ALA A 9 31.72 -9.76 -12.62
C ALA A 9 31.92 -10.63 -13.86
N GLN A 10 32.39 -11.86 -13.65
CA GLN A 10 32.40 -12.88 -14.71
C GLN A 10 31.00 -13.49 -14.81
N ILE A 11 30.49 -13.60 -16.04
CA ILE A 11 29.20 -14.22 -16.35
C ILE A 11 29.39 -15.30 -17.41
N SER A 12 28.45 -16.23 -17.52
CA SER A 12 28.48 -17.24 -18.60
C SER A 12 28.35 -16.58 -19.97
N LEU A 13 28.93 -17.22 -20.99
CA LEU A 13 28.84 -16.74 -22.38
C LEU A 13 27.38 -16.61 -22.84
N ASP A 14 26.53 -17.56 -22.46
CA ASP A 14 25.10 -17.53 -22.79
C ASP A 14 24.39 -16.29 -22.21
N LEU A 15 24.72 -15.92 -20.97
CA LEU A 15 24.14 -14.74 -20.34
C LEU A 15 24.68 -13.45 -20.97
N HIS A 16 25.97 -13.43 -21.30
CA HIS A 16 26.58 -12.31 -22.02
C HIS A 16 25.93 -12.08 -23.39
N GLN A 17 25.65 -13.16 -24.13
CA GLN A 17 24.99 -13.10 -25.43
C GLN A 17 23.57 -12.51 -25.30
N LYS A 18 22.77 -13.01 -24.35
CA LYS A 18 21.43 -12.50 -24.08
C LYS A 18 21.43 -11.01 -23.72
N ILE A 19 22.35 -10.57 -22.85
CA ILE A 19 22.49 -9.17 -22.47
C ILE A 19 22.89 -8.32 -23.68
N SER A 20 23.76 -8.85 -24.55
CA SER A 20 24.24 -8.14 -25.75
C SER A 20 23.12 -7.93 -26.77
N GLU A 21 22.30 -8.95 -27.01
CA GLU A 21 21.12 -8.86 -27.88
C GLU A 21 20.07 -7.90 -27.31
N ALA A 22 19.78 -8.02 -26.00
CA ALA A 22 18.78 -7.18 -25.35
C ALA A 22 19.16 -5.70 -25.31
N ARG A 23 20.44 -5.36 -25.02
CA ARG A 23 20.90 -3.96 -25.06
C ARG A 23 20.85 -3.38 -26.46
N GLU A 24 21.15 -4.18 -27.50
CA GLU A 24 21.13 -3.73 -28.90
C GLU A 24 19.70 -3.47 -29.36
N ALA A 25 18.77 -4.36 -29.02
CA ALA A 25 17.35 -4.17 -29.27
C ALA A 25 16.79 -2.93 -28.55
N ALA A 26 17.26 -2.63 -27.34
CA ALA A 26 16.87 -1.46 -26.57
C ALA A 26 17.60 -0.17 -27.00
N GLY A 27 18.62 -0.25 -27.86
CA GLY A 27 19.45 0.90 -28.25
C GLY A 27 20.26 1.51 -27.11
N LEU A 28 20.55 0.74 -26.06
CA LEU A 28 21.23 1.21 -24.84
C LEU A 28 22.71 0.76 -24.82
N THR A 29 23.56 1.57 -24.19
CA THR A 29 24.92 1.12 -23.84
C THR A 29 24.85 0.02 -22.78
N THR A 30 25.88 -0.84 -22.70
CA THR A 30 25.93 -1.88 -21.65
C THR A 30 25.79 -1.29 -20.26
N ALA A 31 26.43 -0.15 -19.99
CA ALA A 31 26.38 0.48 -18.68
C ALA A 31 24.97 0.94 -18.30
N GLN A 32 24.24 1.54 -19.26
CA GLN A 32 22.85 1.96 -19.05
C GLN A 32 21.94 0.74 -18.85
N TYR A 33 22.04 -0.25 -19.73
CA TYR A 33 21.21 -1.44 -19.68
C TYR A 33 21.40 -2.22 -18.36
N ILE A 34 22.65 -2.42 -17.93
CA ILE A 34 22.94 -3.10 -16.66
C ILE A 34 22.47 -2.28 -15.46
N THR A 35 22.64 -0.95 -15.51
CA THR A 35 22.17 -0.07 -14.42
C THR A 35 20.65 -0.11 -14.31
N GLU A 36 19.93 -0.07 -15.42
CA GLU A 36 18.46 -0.15 -15.45
C GLU A 36 17.98 -1.52 -14.98
N LEU A 37 18.56 -2.60 -15.51
CA LEU A 37 18.24 -3.97 -15.11
C LEU A 37 18.45 -4.21 -13.61
N LEU A 38 19.58 -3.75 -13.06
CA LEU A 38 19.86 -3.88 -11.62
C LEU A 38 18.95 -2.98 -10.79
N THR A 39 18.68 -1.75 -11.25
CA THR A 39 17.77 -0.83 -10.57
C THR A 39 16.36 -1.40 -10.51
N GLU A 40 15.86 -1.94 -11.62
CA GLU A 40 14.55 -2.60 -11.68
C GLU A 40 14.52 -3.84 -10.79
N TYR A 41 15.55 -4.68 -10.87
CA TYR A 41 15.67 -5.87 -10.01
C TYR A 41 15.61 -5.52 -8.52
N PHE A 42 16.35 -4.49 -8.08
CA PHE A 42 16.34 -4.07 -6.68
C PHE A 42 15.05 -3.36 -6.28
N LYS A 43 14.41 -2.59 -7.17
CA LYS A 43 13.06 -2.05 -6.93
C LYS A 43 12.05 -3.18 -6.70
N ILE A 44 12.03 -4.18 -7.58
CA ILE A 44 11.12 -5.34 -7.44
C ILE A 44 11.43 -6.12 -6.16
N LYS A 45 12.72 -6.30 -5.85
CA LYS A 45 13.16 -7.02 -4.64
C LYS A 45 12.84 -6.28 -3.34
N GLU A 46 13.02 -4.96 -3.30
CA GLU A 46 12.67 -4.10 -2.17
C GLU A 46 11.15 -4.06 -1.96
N ASN A 47 10.37 -4.05 -3.05
CA ASN A 47 8.92 -4.14 -3.05
C ASN A 47 8.38 -5.57 -2.81
N GLY A 48 9.19 -6.49 -2.30
CA GLY A 48 8.76 -7.83 -1.87
C GLY A 48 8.35 -8.77 -3.02
N GLY A 49 8.85 -8.55 -4.24
CA GLY A 49 8.56 -9.40 -5.40
C GLY A 49 7.16 -9.22 -5.98
N ASN A 50 6.40 -8.22 -5.53
CA ASN A 50 5.07 -7.94 -6.06
C ASN A 50 5.17 -6.87 -7.15
N ILE A 51 5.05 -7.31 -8.40
CA ILE A 51 5.03 -6.50 -9.63
C ILE A 51 3.74 -5.67 -9.75
N THR A 52 3.20 -5.18 -8.62
CA THR A 52 2.02 -4.32 -8.64
C THR A 52 2.49 -2.89 -8.85
N MET A 53 2.62 -2.55 -10.14
CA MET A 53 2.38 -1.24 -10.74
C MET A 53 2.38 -0.06 -9.76
N THR A 54 3.47 0.69 -9.83
CA THR A 54 3.62 2.10 -9.47
C THR A 54 2.34 2.91 -9.79
N ASN A 55 1.47 3.10 -8.80
CA ASN A 55 0.43 4.13 -8.83
C ASN A 55 0.62 4.98 -7.57
N ASN A 56 1.33 6.10 -7.72
CA ASN A 56 1.92 6.91 -6.65
C ASN A 56 0.91 7.57 -5.68
N ASN A 57 -0.37 7.19 -5.69
CA ASN A 57 -1.39 7.70 -4.78
C ASN A 57 -2.33 6.63 -4.20
N THR A 58 -2.06 5.34 -4.42
CA THR A 58 -2.88 4.25 -3.85
C THR A 58 -1.99 3.25 -3.13
N ARG A 59 -2.30 2.97 -1.87
CA ARG A 59 -1.66 1.88 -1.11
C ARG A 59 -2.56 0.65 -1.13
N THR A 60 -1.97 -0.52 -1.39
CA THR A 60 -2.68 -1.79 -1.31
C THR A 60 -2.76 -2.27 0.12
N LEU A 61 -3.97 -2.52 0.62
CA LEU A 61 -4.21 -3.21 1.89
C LEU A 61 -4.53 -4.68 1.59
N ALA A 62 -3.70 -5.59 2.08
CA ALA A 62 -3.90 -7.04 1.97
C ALA A 62 -3.97 -7.65 3.37
N PHE A 63 -5.01 -8.43 3.64
CA PHE A 63 -5.19 -9.15 4.90
C PHE A 63 -5.65 -10.57 4.60
N GLN A 64 -5.23 -11.52 5.43
CA GLN A 64 -5.71 -12.89 5.37
C GLN A 64 -7.01 -13.01 6.17
N ILE A 65 -7.98 -13.72 5.62
CA ILE A 65 -9.22 -14.08 6.32
C ILE A 65 -9.44 -15.58 6.25
N SER A 66 -10.25 -16.11 7.16
CA SER A 66 -10.68 -17.49 7.07
C SER A 66 -11.55 -17.70 5.82
N GLU A 67 -11.50 -18.92 5.27
CA GLU A 67 -12.36 -19.33 4.15
C GLU A 67 -13.85 -19.17 4.51
N GLU A 68 -14.21 -19.46 5.76
CA GLU A 68 -15.58 -19.27 6.26
C GLU A 68 -16.04 -17.81 6.14
N LEU A 69 -15.19 -16.87 6.54
CA LEU A 69 -15.51 -15.44 6.44
C LEU A 69 -15.61 -15.01 4.97
N PHE A 70 -14.71 -15.51 4.11
CA PHE A 70 -14.76 -15.24 2.68
C PHE A 70 -16.08 -15.69 2.04
N GLN A 71 -16.52 -16.93 2.33
CA GLN A 71 -17.80 -17.45 1.81
C GLN A 71 -19.01 -16.69 2.37
N ARG A 72 -18.96 -16.28 3.63
CA ARG A 72 -20.00 -15.47 4.25
C ARG A 72 -20.14 -14.10 3.57
N ILE A 73 -19.02 -13.44 3.26
CA ILE A 73 -19.02 -12.18 2.49
C ILE A 73 -19.62 -12.40 1.11
N LYS A 74 -19.21 -13.45 0.40
CA LYS A 74 -19.74 -13.77 -0.94
C LYS A 74 -21.26 -13.97 -0.91
N THR A 75 -21.76 -14.77 0.03
CA THR A 75 -23.21 -15.04 0.20
C THR A 75 -23.99 -13.76 0.48
N HIS A 76 -23.43 -12.87 1.30
CA HIS A 76 -24.05 -11.58 1.60
C HIS A 76 -24.15 -10.70 0.35
N LEU A 77 -23.09 -10.59 -0.43
CA LEU A 77 -23.06 -9.78 -1.67
C LEU A 77 -24.03 -10.30 -2.73
N GLU A 78 -24.16 -11.61 -2.87
CA GLU A 78 -25.15 -12.22 -3.77
C GLU A 78 -26.58 -11.86 -3.36
N ARG A 79 -26.90 -11.95 -2.06
CA ARG A 79 -28.21 -11.57 -1.53
C ARG A 79 -28.50 -10.08 -1.74
N GLU A 80 -27.53 -9.22 -1.47
CA GLU A 80 -27.68 -7.77 -1.66
C GLU A 80 -27.84 -7.39 -3.12
N THR A 81 -27.17 -8.10 -4.03
CA THR A 81 -27.36 -7.95 -5.47
C THR A 81 -28.78 -8.31 -5.89
N GLN A 82 -29.34 -9.39 -5.35
CA GLN A 82 -30.74 -9.78 -5.62
C GLN A 82 -31.73 -8.76 -5.05
N ARG A 83 -31.46 -8.23 -3.86
CA ARG A 83 -32.34 -7.27 -3.16
C ARG A 83 -32.38 -5.90 -3.85
N THR A 84 -31.22 -5.39 -4.27
CA THR A 84 -31.07 -4.02 -4.78
C THR A 84 -31.04 -3.95 -6.30
N GLY A 85 -30.85 -5.09 -6.98
CA GLY A 85 -30.64 -5.15 -8.43
C GLY A 85 -29.27 -4.63 -8.88
N ARG A 86 -28.42 -4.13 -7.96
CA ARG A 86 -27.06 -3.65 -8.26
C ARG A 86 -26.04 -4.66 -7.75
N LYS A 87 -25.13 -5.07 -8.65
CA LYS A 87 -24.01 -5.94 -8.30
C LYS A 87 -22.94 -5.14 -7.57
N LEU A 88 -22.83 -5.33 -6.26
CA LEU A 88 -21.75 -4.77 -5.44
C LEU A 88 -20.54 -5.71 -5.46
N THR A 89 -19.36 -5.18 -5.77
CA THR A 89 -18.12 -5.96 -5.73
C THR A 89 -17.59 -6.10 -4.31
N GLN A 90 -16.80 -7.16 -4.05
CA GLN A 90 -16.16 -7.36 -2.74
C GLN A 90 -15.28 -6.17 -2.34
N ARG A 91 -14.59 -5.56 -3.31
CA ARG A 91 -13.79 -4.35 -3.11
C ARG A 91 -14.66 -3.18 -2.64
N GLU A 92 -15.75 -2.88 -3.34
CA GLU A 92 -16.64 -1.76 -2.99
C GLU A 92 -17.26 -1.96 -1.60
N PHE A 93 -17.65 -3.19 -1.28
CA PHE A 93 -18.18 -3.52 0.05
C PHE A 93 -17.16 -3.26 1.16
N VAL A 94 -15.91 -3.73 0.99
CA VAL A 94 -14.86 -3.51 2.00
C VAL A 94 -14.51 -2.03 2.13
N LEU A 95 -14.43 -1.29 1.02
CA LEU A 95 -14.17 0.16 1.06
C LEU A 95 -15.30 0.90 1.78
N GLY A 96 -16.56 0.59 1.49
CA GLY A 96 -17.71 1.20 2.16
C GLY A 96 -17.73 0.94 3.67
N LEU A 97 -17.38 -0.28 4.10
CA LEU A 97 -17.27 -0.59 5.54
C LEU A 97 -16.17 0.23 6.24
N ILE A 98 -15.05 0.49 5.56
CA ILE A 98 -13.95 1.29 6.10
C ILE A 98 -14.36 2.76 6.18
N GLU A 99 -14.94 3.31 5.11
CA GLU A 99 -15.42 4.70 5.06
C GLU A 99 -16.48 4.95 6.15
N GLU A 100 -17.48 4.07 6.28
CA GLU A 100 -18.52 4.17 7.31
C GLU A 100 -17.94 4.12 8.73
N ALA A 101 -16.98 3.21 8.97
CA ALA A 101 -16.33 3.09 10.27
C ALA A 101 -15.49 4.34 10.62
N LEU A 102 -14.80 4.92 9.63
CA LEU A 102 -14.03 6.17 9.81
C LEU A 102 -14.96 7.36 10.10
N GLU A 103 -16.02 7.54 9.32
CA GLU A 103 -17.00 8.61 9.57
C GLU A 103 -17.64 8.49 10.96
N ALA A 104 -17.94 7.27 11.40
CA ALA A 104 -18.48 7.04 12.73
C ALA A 104 -17.48 7.41 13.85
N ALA A 105 -16.19 7.08 13.67
CA ALA A 105 -15.14 7.44 14.62
C ALA A 105 -14.91 8.96 14.66
N GLU A 106 -14.81 9.61 13.50
CA GLU A 106 -14.60 11.07 13.39
C GLU A 106 -15.77 11.85 14.02
N ARG A 107 -17.02 11.42 13.79
CA ARG A 107 -18.20 12.01 14.46
C ARG A 107 -18.14 11.87 15.98
N GLN A 108 -17.60 10.77 16.49
CA GLN A 108 -17.48 10.53 17.93
C GLN A 108 -16.38 11.41 18.56
N GLU A 109 -15.30 11.69 17.82
CA GLU A 109 -14.24 12.60 18.22
C GLU A 109 -14.70 14.06 18.22
N GLU A 110 -15.48 14.47 17.20
CA GLU A 110 -16.04 15.83 17.12
C GLU A 110 -17.15 16.09 18.17
N ALA A 111 -17.85 15.03 18.58
CA ALA A 111 -18.85 15.10 19.65
C ALA A 111 -18.27 15.02 21.07
N ALA A 112 -16.97 14.76 21.23
CA ALA A 112 -16.32 14.82 22.53
C ALA A 112 -16.07 16.30 22.88
N PRO A 113 -16.75 16.87 23.91
CA PRO A 113 -16.53 18.26 24.28
C PRO A 113 -15.07 18.41 24.70
N ILE A 114 -14.41 19.39 24.09
CA ILE A 114 -13.15 19.94 24.56
C ILE A 114 -13.38 20.37 26.01
N SER A 115 -12.99 19.54 26.98
CA SER A 115 -12.82 20.01 28.34
C SER A 115 -11.57 20.89 28.30
N ASN A 116 -11.78 22.16 27.94
CA ASN A 116 -10.85 23.24 28.22
C ASN A 116 -10.63 23.23 29.74
N GLY A 117 -9.60 22.51 30.17
CA GLY A 117 -9.04 22.63 31.51
C GLY A 117 -8.21 23.89 31.54
N ASP A 118 -8.87 25.04 31.58
CA ASP A 118 -8.25 26.29 32.02
C ASP A 118 -9.06 26.89 33.18
N GLU A 119 -8.32 27.04 34.29
CA GLU A 119 -8.49 27.89 35.46
C GLU A 119 -9.60 27.60 36.50
N ALA A 120 -9.16 27.22 37.70
CA ALA A 120 -9.25 28.12 38.85
C ALA A 120 -8.26 27.71 39.95
N ASP A 121 -7.20 28.49 40.06
CA ASP A 121 -6.52 28.78 41.32
C ASP A 121 -7.56 29.30 42.34
N ASP A 122 -7.66 28.65 43.50
CA ASP A 122 -8.09 29.33 44.73
C ASP A 122 -7.39 28.65 45.91
N SER A 123 -6.27 29.24 46.28
CA SER A 123 -5.73 29.10 47.63
C SER A 123 -6.61 29.92 48.58
N THR A 124 -7.43 29.28 49.41
CA THR A 124 -7.93 29.90 50.64
C THR A 124 -7.86 28.97 51.85
N GLU A 125 -7.16 29.48 52.86
CA GLU A 125 -7.02 28.99 54.23
C GLU A 125 -8.40 28.85 54.93
N GLN A 126 -8.59 27.85 55.79
CA GLN A 126 -9.01 28.04 57.20
C GLN A 126 -9.29 26.70 57.94
N GLU A 127 -8.36 26.39 58.85
CA GLU A 127 -8.59 26.05 60.27
C GLU A 127 -10.02 25.71 60.72
N ILE A 128 -10.25 24.45 61.16
CA ILE A 128 -10.90 24.07 62.45
C ILE A 128 -10.32 22.72 62.91
#